data_AF-A0A946UDB8-F1
#
_entry.id   AF-A0A946UDB8-F1
#
_cell.length_a   1.000
_cell.length_b   1.000
_cell.length_c   1.000
_cell.angle_alpha   90.00
_cell.angle_beta   90.00
_cell.angle_gamma   90.00
#
_symmetry.space_group_name_H-M   'P 1'
#
loop_
_entity.id
_entity.type
_entity.pdbx_description
1 polymer ?
#
loop_
_entity_poly.entity_id
_entity_poly.type
_entity_poly.pdbx_seq_one_letter_code
_entity_poly.pdbx_strand_id
1 'polypeptide(L)'
;MTGKPKLHIPRPTARPGDTPDFSYLELSEAGAVDRPPVDVKASDIPDLALDLVRVLDDDHEAKGPWDPGLDEETLQRALRLMVLTRTYDDRMQRMQRQGKITFYMQALGEEAVSIGQGLAFEDGDMLFPAYRNQGLYIMRDTGLVDMMCQCLSNSRDMCKGRQMPIFYQNKERNLFTISGNLAT
;
A
#
# COMPACT_ATOMS: atom_id res chain seq x y z
N MET A 1 -24.01 -1.51 -40.78
CA MET A 1 -23.40 -0.80 -39.64
C MET A 1 -23.05 0.62 -40.09
N THR A 2 -23.90 1.60 -39.78
CA THR A 2 -23.89 2.95 -40.38
C THR A 2 -23.98 4.05 -39.32
N GLY A 3 -23.13 3.99 -38.28
CA GLY A 3 -23.03 5.02 -37.24
C GLY A 3 -21.85 5.95 -37.47
N LYS A 4 -22.05 7.28 -37.33
CA LYS A 4 -20.92 8.23 -37.22
C LYS A 4 -20.08 7.86 -35.98
N PRO A 5 -18.73 7.82 -36.08
CA PRO A 5 -17.88 7.53 -34.93
C PRO A 5 -18.11 8.57 -33.83
N LYS A 6 -18.03 8.14 -32.56
CA LYS A 6 -18.18 8.98 -31.37
C LYS A 6 -16.98 8.79 -30.45
N LEU A 7 -16.54 9.89 -29.83
CA LEU A 7 -15.56 9.85 -28.75
C LEU A 7 -16.23 9.28 -27.49
N HIS A 8 -15.62 8.24 -26.91
CA HIS A 8 -16.01 7.70 -25.61
C HIS A 8 -15.05 8.22 -24.53
N ILE A 9 -15.61 8.76 -23.44
CA ILE A 9 -14.85 9.22 -22.27
C ILE A 9 -15.41 8.45 -21.07
N PRO A 10 -14.65 7.51 -20.48
CA PRO A 10 -15.09 6.78 -19.30
C PRO A 10 -15.45 7.72 -18.16
N ARG A 11 -16.45 7.33 -17.36
CA ARG A 11 -16.92 8.09 -16.20
C ARG A 11 -16.99 7.15 -15.00
N PRO A 12 -16.69 7.61 -13.78
CA PRO A 12 -16.96 6.84 -12.58
C PRO A 12 -18.48 6.59 -12.47
N THR A 13 -18.85 5.49 -11.83
CA THR A 13 -20.25 5.08 -11.64
C THR A 13 -21.04 6.04 -10.75
N ALA A 14 -20.37 6.76 -9.84
CA ALA A 14 -20.97 7.70 -8.89
C ALA A 14 -20.21 9.03 -8.79
N ARG A 15 -20.92 10.10 -8.41
CA ARG A 15 -20.40 11.46 -8.12
C ARG A 15 -20.83 11.92 -6.71
N PRO A 16 -20.31 13.06 -6.20
CA PRO A 16 -20.75 13.57 -4.90
C PRO A 16 -22.27 13.74 -4.84
N GLY A 17 -22.92 13.02 -3.92
CA GLY A 17 -24.38 12.98 -3.77
C GLY A 17 -25.03 11.69 -4.28
N ASP A 18 -24.34 10.90 -5.09
CA ASP A 18 -24.80 9.60 -5.57
C ASP A 18 -24.42 8.47 -4.60
N THR A 19 -25.09 7.32 -4.73
CA THR A 19 -24.68 6.09 -4.03
C THR A 19 -23.53 5.43 -4.80
N PRO A 20 -22.39 5.09 -4.16
CA PRO A 20 -21.31 4.36 -4.82
C PRO A 20 -21.76 3.00 -5.35
N ASP A 21 -21.36 2.67 -6.57
CA ASP A 21 -21.57 1.35 -7.18
C ASP A 21 -20.20 0.73 -7.51
N PHE A 22 -19.90 -0.36 -6.80
CA PHE A 22 -18.66 -1.14 -6.92
C PHE A 22 -18.84 -2.43 -7.72
N SER A 23 -19.97 -2.62 -8.42
CA SER A 23 -20.23 -3.82 -9.23
C SER A 23 -19.24 -4.05 -10.38
N TYR A 24 -18.43 -3.03 -10.72
CA TYR A 24 -17.32 -3.15 -11.67
C TYR A 24 -16.12 -3.91 -11.10
N LEU A 25 -16.08 -4.17 -9.78
CA LEU A 25 -15.11 -5.05 -9.16
C LEU A 25 -15.63 -6.48 -9.22
N GLU A 26 -14.97 -7.32 -10.01
CA GLU A 26 -15.26 -8.76 -10.08
C GLU A 26 -14.57 -9.44 -8.89
N LEU A 27 -15.33 -9.63 -7.80
CA LEU A 27 -14.80 -10.21 -6.56
C LEU A 27 -15.04 -11.72 -6.54
N SER A 28 -14.01 -12.50 -6.19
CA SER A 28 -14.11 -13.92 -5.90
C SER A 28 -14.43 -14.16 -4.41
N GLU A 29 -15.11 -15.26 -4.11
CA GLU A 29 -15.31 -15.72 -2.74
C GLU A 29 -13.97 -16.08 -2.06
N ALA A 30 -13.90 -15.93 -0.74
CA ALA A 30 -12.69 -16.27 0.00
C ALA A 30 -12.35 -17.76 -0.17
N GLY A 31 -11.09 -18.03 -0.51
CA GLY A 31 -10.58 -19.37 -0.75
C GLY A 31 -11.00 -20.04 -2.06
N ALA A 32 -11.77 -19.37 -2.92
CA ALA A 32 -12.23 -19.93 -4.19
C ALA A 32 -11.12 -20.00 -5.26
N VAL A 33 -10.10 -19.15 -5.15
CA VAL A 33 -9.01 -19.08 -6.12
C VAL A 33 -7.90 -20.04 -5.73
N ASP A 34 -7.51 -20.91 -6.65
CA ASP A 34 -6.44 -21.89 -6.44
C ASP A 34 -5.07 -21.23 -6.25
N ARG A 35 -4.18 -21.93 -5.53
CA ARG A 35 -2.77 -21.52 -5.36
C ARG A 35 -1.89 -22.36 -6.27
N PRO A 36 -1.46 -21.84 -7.44
CA PRO A 36 -0.61 -22.61 -8.33
C PRO A 36 0.81 -22.78 -7.74
N PRO A 37 1.58 -23.76 -8.24
CA PRO A 37 3.00 -23.87 -7.95
C PRO A 37 3.77 -22.59 -8.33
N VAL A 38 4.85 -22.30 -7.60
CA VAL A 38 5.68 -21.10 -7.83
C VAL A 38 6.41 -21.10 -9.18
N ASP A 39 6.51 -22.26 -9.83
CA ASP A 39 7.13 -22.48 -11.13
C ASP A 39 6.11 -22.62 -12.28
N VAL A 40 4.83 -22.33 -12.02
CA VAL A 40 3.77 -22.32 -13.05
C VAL A 40 4.11 -21.33 -14.18
N LYS A 41 3.75 -21.69 -15.43
CA LYS A 41 3.93 -20.77 -16.55
C LYS A 41 2.84 -19.72 -16.54
N ALA A 42 3.21 -18.47 -16.84
CA ALA A 42 2.24 -17.37 -16.95
C ALA A 42 1.11 -17.65 -17.96
N SER A 43 1.37 -18.42 -19.01
CA SER A 43 0.36 -18.85 -19.99
C SER A 43 -0.75 -19.72 -19.41
N ASP A 44 -0.49 -20.34 -18.25
CA ASP A 44 -1.36 -21.36 -17.66
C ASP A 44 -2.21 -20.77 -16.52
N ILE A 45 -2.03 -19.49 -16.18
CA ILE A 45 -2.75 -18.77 -15.11
C ILE A 45 -3.37 -17.43 -15.57
N PRO A 46 -3.98 -17.32 -16.78
CA PRO A 46 -4.61 -16.07 -17.20
C PRO A 46 -5.77 -15.66 -16.29
N ASP A 47 -6.48 -16.64 -15.71
CA ASP A 47 -7.65 -16.41 -14.88
C ASP A 47 -7.29 -15.70 -13.55
N LEU A 48 -6.08 -15.92 -13.01
CA LEU A 48 -5.59 -15.21 -11.81
C LEU A 48 -5.43 -13.69 -12.02
N ALA A 49 -5.40 -13.21 -13.26
CA ALA A 49 -5.37 -11.79 -13.55
C ALA A 49 -6.77 -11.14 -13.54
N LEU A 50 -7.83 -11.96 -13.56
CA LEU A 50 -9.23 -11.54 -13.56
C LEU A 50 -9.91 -11.83 -12.22
N ASP A 51 -9.50 -12.90 -11.55
CA ASP A 51 -10.01 -13.30 -10.24
C ASP A 51 -9.33 -12.57 -9.06
N LEU A 52 -9.92 -12.69 -7.87
CA LEU A 52 -9.39 -12.12 -6.63
C LEU A 52 -8.93 -13.19 -5.65
N VAL A 53 -7.62 -13.23 -5.37
CA VAL A 53 -7.08 -14.00 -4.24
C VAL A 53 -7.52 -13.36 -2.92
N ARG A 54 -8.38 -14.06 -2.18
CA ARG A 54 -8.93 -13.63 -0.88
C ARG A 54 -8.87 -14.77 0.12
N VAL A 55 -8.36 -14.53 1.33
CA VAL A 55 -8.23 -15.56 2.40
C VAL A 55 -9.31 -15.42 3.46
N LEU A 56 -9.53 -14.22 4.01
CA LEU A 56 -10.54 -14.00 5.05
C LEU A 56 -11.92 -13.78 4.41
N ASP A 57 -12.90 -14.57 4.84
CA ASP A 57 -14.31 -14.40 4.46
C ASP A 57 -15.02 -13.31 5.27
N ASP A 58 -16.34 -13.21 5.12
CA ASP A 58 -17.17 -12.20 5.80
C ASP A 58 -17.42 -12.53 7.29
N ASP A 59 -17.20 -13.78 7.70
CA ASP A 59 -17.27 -14.26 9.09
C ASP A 59 -15.90 -14.24 9.79
N HIS A 60 -14.87 -13.69 9.12
CA HIS A 60 -13.49 -13.57 9.59
C HIS A 60 -12.74 -14.91 9.73
N GLU A 61 -13.16 -15.93 9.00
CA GLU A 61 -12.49 -17.22 8.95
C GLU A 61 -11.51 -17.28 7.76
N ALA A 62 -10.35 -17.90 7.97
CA ALA A 62 -9.39 -18.15 6.90
C ALA A 62 -9.86 -19.32 6.02
N LYS A 63 -9.83 -19.14 4.70
CA LYS A 63 -10.29 -20.11 3.71
C LYS A 63 -9.24 -20.37 2.61
N GLY A 64 -9.32 -21.57 2.06
CA GLY A 64 -8.67 -21.95 0.81
C GLY A 64 -7.14 -22.13 0.89
N PRO A 65 -6.51 -22.38 -0.26
CA PRO A 65 -5.11 -22.81 -0.33
C PRO A 65 -4.09 -21.67 -0.12
N TRP A 66 -4.58 -20.42 -0.09
CA TRP A 66 -3.76 -19.23 0.14
C TRP A 66 -3.59 -18.86 1.61
N ASP A 67 -4.25 -19.54 2.54
CA ASP A 67 -4.00 -19.34 3.97
C ASP A 67 -2.51 -19.63 4.28
N PRO A 68 -1.73 -18.62 4.71
CA PRO A 68 -0.32 -18.79 5.01
C PRO A 68 -0.06 -19.53 6.34
N GLY A 69 -1.09 -19.76 7.17
CA GLY A 69 -0.93 -20.43 8.46
C GLY A 69 -0.04 -19.65 9.43
N LEU A 70 -0.10 -18.32 9.40
CA LEU A 70 0.69 -17.45 10.28
C LEU A 70 0.27 -17.61 11.73
N ASP A 71 1.25 -17.59 12.63
CA ASP A 71 1.01 -17.62 14.06
C ASP A 71 0.38 -16.31 14.56
N GLU A 72 -0.24 -16.39 15.74
CA GLU A 72 -0.93 -15.26 16.37
C GLU A 72 0.02 -14.07 16.64
N GLU A 73 1.26 -14.32 17.04
CA GLU A 73 2.23 -13.28 17.36
C GLU A 73 2.58 -12.45 16.11
N THR A 74 2.81 -13.13 14.98
CA THR A 74 3.05 -12.51 13.69
C THR A 74 1.86 -11.64 13.25
N LEU A 75 0.63 -12.15 13.35
CA LEU A 75 -0.58 -11.41 13.01
C LEU A 75 -0.78 -10.19 13.92
N GLN A 76 -0.57 -10.33 15.23
CA GLN A 76 -0.64 -9.21 16.17
C GLN A 76 0.43 -8.15 15.86
N ARG A 77 1.65 -8.55 15.52
CA ARG A 77 2.71 -7.62 15.09
C ARG A 77 2.31 -6.88 13.83
N ALA A 78 1.77 -7.57 12.82
CA ALA A 78 1.29 -6.95 11.59
C ALA A 78 0.18 -5.92 11.88
N LEU A 79 -0.78 -6.26 12.74
CA LEU A 79 -1.85 -5.35 13.16
C LEU A 79 -1.31 -4.11 13.87
N ARG A 80 -0.35 -4.27 14.80
CA ARG A 80 0.31 -3.14 15.49
C ARG A 80 0.98 -2.21 14.49
N LEU A 81 1.67 -2.75 13.48
CA LEU A 81 2.31 -1.96 12.44
C LEU A 81 1.30 -1.20 11.57
N MET A 82 0.20 -1.84 11.16
CA MET A 82 -0.87 -1.17 10.40
C MET A 82 -1.50 -0.02 11.20
N VAL A 83 -1.81 -0.25 12.47
CA VAL A 83 -2.36 0.79 13.37
C VAL A 83 -1.35 1.91 13.59
N LEU A 84 -0.06 1.58 13.71
CA LEU A 84 1.00 2.58 13.84
C LEU A 84 1.10 3.45 12.58
N THR A 85 1.05 2.85 11.39
CA THR A 85 1.03 3.58 10.11
C THR A 85 -0.16 4.55 10.06
N ARG A 86 -1.37 4.08 10.37
CA ARG A 86 -2.58 4.92 10.41
C ARG A 86 -2.48 6.06 11.42
N THR A 87 -1.91 5.78 12.59
CA THR A 87 -1.74 6.77 13.67
C THR A 87 -0.71 7.83 13.29
N TYR A 88 0.41 7.41 12.67
CA TYR A 88 1.41 8.31 12.13
C TYR A 88 0.78 9.24 11.07
N ASP A 89 0.01 8.68 10.14
CA ASP A 89 -0.66 9.45 9.09
C ASP A 89 -1.62 10.51 9.65
N ASP A 90 -2.49 10.16 10.59
CA ASP A 90 -3.40 11.12 11.21
C ASP A 90 -2.64 12.24 11.94
N ARG A 91 -1.54 11.93 12.62
CA ARG A 91 -0.71 12.93 13.29
C ARG A 91 -0.05 13.88 12.30
N MET A 92 0.56 13.36 11.24
CA MET A 92 1.23 14.17 10.24
C MET A 92 0.24 15.01 9.42
N GLN A 93 -0.93 14.47 9.09
CA GLN A 93 -2.00 15.24 8.44
C GLN A 93 -2.46 16.41 9.31
N ARG A 94 -2.59 16.22 10.63
CA ARG A 94 -2.90 17.32 11.56
C ARG A 94 -1.79 18.35 11.65
N MET A 95 -0.52 17.93 11.62
CA MET A 95 0.62 18.85 11.58
C MET A 95 0.60 19.70 10.31
N GLN A 96 0.26 19.11 9.17
CA GLN A 96 0.10 19.83 7.90
C GLN A 96 -1.00 20.89 8.00
N ARG A 97 -2.17 20.54 8.56
CA ARG A 97 -3.28 21.49 8.78
C ARG A 97 -2.94 22.63 9.73
N GLN A 98 -2.00 22.41 10.65
CA GLN A 98 -1.47 23.45 11.56
C GLN A 98 -0.36 24.29 10.92
N GLY A 99 0.01 24.03 9.66
CA GLY A 99 1.10 24.73 8.98
C GLY A 99 2.50 24.36 9.48
N LYS A 100 2.65 23.28 10.24
CA LYS A 100 3.95 22.83 10.79
C LYS A 100 4.81 22.09 9.76
N ILE A 101 4.18 21.46 8.77
CA ILE A 101 4.82 20.84 7.62
C ILE A 101 4.11 21.33 6.35
N THR A 102 4.81 21.35 5.22
CA THR A 102 4.29 21.94 3.98
C THR A 102 3.35 21.03 3.22
N PHE A 103 3.58 19.71 3.26
CA PHE A 103 2.84 18.71 2.50
C PHE A 103 2.78 17.37 3.24
N TYR A 104 1.70 16.60 3.03
CA TYR A 104 1.59 15.24 3.52
C TYR A 104 0.57 14.43 2.69
N MET A 105 0.76 13.11 2.61
CA MET A 105 -0.18 12.18 1.97
C MET A 105 -0.40 10.96 2.86
N GLN A 106 -1.66 10.54 2.99
CA GLN A 106 -2.06 9.39 3.79
C GLN A 106 -2.21 8.13 2.93
N ALA A 107 -2.00 6.96 3.55
CA ALA A 107 -2.25 5.63 2.98
C ALA A 107 -3.42 4.91 3.70
N LEU A 108 -4.45 5.67 4.08
CA LEU A 108 -5.61 5.15 4.80
C LEU A 108 -6.33 4.08 3.96
N GLY A 109 -6.44 2.87 4.50
CA GLY A 109 -7.04 1.72 3.83
C GLY A 109 -6.04 0.88 3.02
N GLU A 110 -4.80 1.34 2.87
CA GLU A 110 -3.74 0.67 2.11
C GLU A 110 -2.61 0.14 3.02
N GLU A 111 -2.76 0.23 4.35
CA GLU A 111 -1.69 -0.07 5.31
C GLU A 111 -1.24 -1.54 5.22
N ALA A 112 -2.21 -2.45 5.06
CA ALA A 112 -1.97 -3.89 4.99
C ALA A 112 -1.08 -4.29 3.81
N VAL A 113 -1.17 -3.57 2.68
CA VAL A 113 -0.36 -3.86 1.49
C VAL A 113 1.13 -3.67 1.80
N SER A 114 1.47 -2.56 2.45
CA SER A 114 2.85 -2.25 2.83
C SER A 114 3.36 -3.23 3.89
N ILE A 115 2.58 -3.50 4.94
CA ILE A 115 3.01 -4.38 6.03
C ILE A 115 3.13 -5.83 5.57
N GLY A 116 2.16 -6.34 4.81
CA GLY A 116 2.18 -7.70 4.28
C GLY A 116 3.36 -7.91 3.33
N GLN A 117 3.60 -6.97 2.41
CA GLN A 117 4.77 -7.02 1.53
C GLN A 117 6.08 -7.03 2.31
N GLY A 118 6.21 -6.15 3.31
CA GLY A 118 7.41 -6.09 4.14
C GLY A 118 7.67 -7.39 4.90
N LEU A 119 6.63 -8.05 5.42
CA LEU A 119 6.74 -9.33 6.14
C LEU A 119 7.09 -10.52 5.24
N ALA A 120 6.74 -10.44 3.95
CA ALA A 120 7.01 -11.50 2.98
C ALA A 120 8.44 -11.45 2.41
N PHE A 121 9.10 -10.30 2.48
CA PHE A 121 10.46 -10.11 1.96
C PHE A 121 11.54 -10.30 3.03
N GLU A 122 12.74 -10.62 2.57
CA GLU A 122 13.93 -10.66 3.41
C GLU A 122 14.47 -9.25 3.65
N ASP A 123 15.26 -9.06 4.72
CA ASP A 123 15.85 -7.76 5.07
C ASP A 123 16.81 -7.24 3.98
N GLY A 124 17.41 -8.15 3.21
CA GLY A 124 18.32 -7.85 2.10
C GLY A 124 17.63 -7.33 0.83
N ASP A 125 16.31 -7.54 0.69
CA ASP A 125 15.59 -7.20 -0.53
C ASP A 125 15.46 -5.68 -0.70
N MET A 126 15.81 -5.17 -1.88
CA MET A 126 15.61 -3.75 -2.19
C MET A 126 14.14 -3.48 -2.50
N LEU A 127 13.55 -2.50 -1.82
CA LEU A 127 12.18 -2.06 -2.05
C LEU A 127 12.16 -0.73 -2.77
N PHE A 128 11.28 -0.63 -3.77
CA PHE A 128 11.02 0.59 -4.56
C PHE A 128 9.62 1.14 -4.22
N PRO A 129 9.46 1.83 -3.07
CA PRO A 129 8.17 2.32 -2.62
C PRO A 129 7.71 3.54 -3.45
N ALA A 130 6.40 3.70 -3.57
CA ALA A 130 5.79 4.98 -3.91
C ALA A 130 5.57 5.82 -2.64
N TYR A 131 5.06 7.05 -2.81
CA TYR A 131 4.76 7.98 -1.72
C TYR A 131 3.53 7.60 -0.84
N ARG A 132 2.92 6.43 -1.07
CA ARG A 132 1.84 5.84 -0.25
C ARG A 132 2.29 4.60 0.55
N ASN A 133 3.57 4.24 0.51
CA ASN A 133 4.07 3.03 1.16
C ASN A 133 4.90 3.32 2.42
N GLN A 134 4.55 4.36 3.18
CA GLN A 134 5.22 4.71 4.44
C GLN A 134 5.19 3.58 5.48
N GLY A 135 4.22 2.65 5.37
CA GLY A 135 4.19 1.43 6.18
C GLY A 135 5.45 0.57 6.04
N LEU A 136 6.08 0.54 4.85
CA LEU A 136 7.34 -0.20 4.64
C LEU A 136 8.50 0.38 5.46
N TYR A 137 8.58 1.71 5.56
CA TYR A 137 9.59 2.39 6.36
C TYR A 137 9.44 2.05 7.84
N ILE A 138 8.20 2.09 8.34
CA ILE A 138 7.88 1.74 9.73
C ILE A 138 8.16 0.26 9.99
N MET A 139 7.77 -0.63 9.07
CA MET A 139 7.98 -2.08 9.17
C MET A 139 9.47 -2.44 9.22
N ARG A 140 10.29 -1.79 8.38
CA ARG A 140 11.75 -1.94 8.36
C ARG A 140 12.47 -1.07 9.38
N ASP A 141 11.78 -0.65 10.44
CA ASP A 141 12.37 0.03 11.59
C ASP A 141 13.17 1.29 11.20
N THR A 142 12.62 2.07 10.27
CA THR A 142 13.02 3.46 10.07
C THR A 142 12.44 4.28 11.22
N GLY A 143 13.29 5.00 11.94
CA GLY A 143 12.88 5.77 13.11
C GLY A 143 11.77 6.77 12.77
N LEU A 144 10.65 6.71 13.49
CA LEU A 144 9.53 7.64 13.31
C LEU A 144 9.98 9.10 13.44
N VAL A 145 10.92 9.37 14.36
CA VAL A 145 11.51 10.70 14.53
C VAL A 145 12.26 11.14 13.28
N ASP A 146 13.00 10.24 12.63
CA ASP A 146 13.74 10.56 11.41
C ASP A 146 12.78 10.83 10.24
N MET A 147 11.70 10.05 10.12
CA MET A 147 10.62 10.32 9.16
C MET A 147 9.96 11.69 9.41
N MET A 148 9.66 12.03 10.66
CA MET A 148 9.12 13.35 11.02
C MET A 148 10.12 14.47 10.71
N CYS A 149 11.42 14.26 10.98
CA CYS A 149 12.47 15.22 10.66
C CYS A 149 12.56 15.50 9.16
N GLN A 150 12.36 14.47 8.33
CA GLN A 150 12.26 14.61 6.88
C GLN A 150 11.09 15.49 6.48
N CYS A 151 9.89 15.23 7.02
CA CYS A 151 8.72 16.06 6.71
C CYS A 151 8.84 17.52 7.19
N LEU A 152 9.59 17.76 8.27
CA LEU A 152 9.87 19.09 8.80
C LEU A 152 11.01 19.81 8.09
N SER A 153 11.80 19.10 7.27
CA SER A 153 13.02 19.60 6.64
C SER A 153 13.99 20.26 7.64
N ASN A 154 14.10 19.69 8.85
CA ASN A 154 14.92 20.26 9.93
C ASN A 154 16.40 19.82 9.82
N SER A 155 17.23 20.21 10.79
CA SER A 155 18.67 19.90 10.80
C SER A 155 19.01 18.41 10.91
N ARG A 156 18.04 17.55 11.28
CA ARG A 156 18.15 16.09 11.35
C ARG A 156 17.49 15.39 10.14
N ASP A 157 17.02 16.14 9.15
CA ASP A 157 16.44 15.55 7.94
C ASP A 157 17.45 14.63 7.21
N MET A 158 17.05 13.36 7.03
CA MET A 158 17.80 12.35 6.25
C MET A 158 18.12 12.80 4.81
N CYS A 159 17.33 13.72 4.26
CA CYS A 159 17.47 14.33 2.94
C CYS A 159 18.08 15.75 2.99
N LYS A 160 18.38 16.28 4.18
CA LYS A 160 18.98 17.62 4.39
C LYS A 160 18.17 18.76 3.78
N GLY A 161 16.85 18.68 3.80
CA GLY A 161 15.92 19.66 3.22
C GLY A 161 15.89 19.69 1.70
N ARG A 162 16.52 18.72 1.01
CA ARG A 162 16.64 18.71 -0.45
C ARG A 162 15.45 18.07 -1.16
N GLN A 163 14.61 17.36 -0.42
CA GLN A 163 13.42 16.71 -0.95
C GLN A 163 12.15 17.24 -0.31
N MET A 164 11.07 17.11 -1.08
CA MET A 164 9.71 17.39 -0.59
C MET A 164 9.40 16.46 0.60
N PRO A 165 8.60 16.89 1.59
CA PRO A 165 8.07 15.98 2.62
C PRO A 165 7.49 14.73 1.99
N ILE A 166 7.57 13.60 2.70
CA ILE A 166 7.15 12.24 2.29
C ILE A 166 8.04 11.54 1.27
N PHE A 167 9.03 12.22 0.69
CA PHE A 167 10.05 11.59 -0.15
C PHE A 167 11.19 11.06 0.73
N TYR A 168 10.86 10.04 1.50
CA TYR A 168 11.77 9.35 2.38
C TYR A 168 12.83 8.55 1.59
N GLN A 169 13.92 8.20 2.28
CA GLN A 169 14.95 7.28 1.80
C GLN A 169 15.55 6.54 2.99
N ASN A 170 15.91 5.27 2.83
CA ASN A 170 16.67 4.57 3.87
C ASN A 170 17.54 3.47 3.26
N LYS A 171 18.79 3.83 2.92
CA LYS A 171 19.76 2.90 2.33
C LYS A 171 20.08 1.73 3.26
N GLU A 172 20.22 1.98 4.56
CA GLU A 172 20.57 0.94 5.55
C GLU A 172 19.48 -0.12 5.68
N ARG A 173 18.23 0.24 5.37
CA ARG A 173 17.06 -0.65 5.39
C ARG A 173 16.60 -1.07 3.99
N ASN A 174 17.46 -0.93 2.97
CA ASN A 174 17.16 -1.31 1.59
C ASN A 174 15.84 -0.69 1.05
N LEU A 175 15.59 0.58 1.37
CA LEU A 175 14.47 1.38 0.85
C LEU A 175 15.00 2.46 -0.10
N PHE A 176 14.66 2.30 -1.37
CA PHE A 176 15.10 3.21 -2.44
C PHE A 176 14.52 4.62 -2.24
N THR A 177 15.27 5.63 -2.69
CA THR A 177 14.84 7.02 -2.61
C THR A 177 13.58 7.25 -3.45
N ILE A 178 12.56 7.85 -2.86
CA ILE A 178 11.34 8.20 -3.59
C ILE A 178 11.62 9.34 -4.58
N SER A 179 11.00 9.24 -5.75
CA SER A 179 10.95 10.28 -6.77
C SER A 179 9.52 10.80 -6.93
N GLY A 180 9.37 12.07 -7.30
CA GLY A 180 8.07 12.63 -7.68
C GLY A 180 7.62 12.19 -9.08
N ASN A 181 8.53 11.63 -9.88
CA ASN A 181 8.24 11.13 -11.21
C ASN A 181 7.61 9.75 -11.11
N LEU A 182 6.38 9.60 -11.59
CA LEU A 182 5.65 8.34 -11.51
C LEU A 182 6.29 7.30 -12.45
N ALA A 183 6.41 6.06 -11.95
CA ALA A 183 6.81 4.86 -12.70
C ALA A 183 8.22 4.87 -13.33
N THR A 184 9.15 5.71 -12.83
CA THR A 184 10.58 5.68 -13.21
C THR A 184 11.34 4.57 -12.50
#